data_AF-A0A9K3M3Z9-F1
#
_entry.id   AF-A0A9K3M3Z9-F1
#
_cell.length_a   1.000
_cell.length_b   1.000
_cell.length_c   1.000
_cell.angle_alpha   90.00
_cell.angle_beta   90.00
_cell.angle_gamma   90.00
#
_symmetry.space_group_name_H-M   'P 1'
#
loop_
_entity.id
_entity.type
_entity.pdbx_description
1 polymer ?
#
loop_
_entity_poly.entity_id
_entity_poly.type
_entity_poly.pdbx_seq_one_letter_code
_entity_poly.pdbx_strand_id
1 'polypeptide(L)'
;MQEKHSARLGLQLLFLSTVASIFNYRLYHQFFIESATGTASVINSRNLDLSFSPPLMTANKVGTEDISLSSPLFSSDISESFSTSPPWAFFYNVYMPSNQGKVKINAALVNHILDEQLHQVGTSYAATYGNTSMTLYYNTIGHPINHSSFQEKCHKWNPRMKCIHMKHYDQAFEEKTLASVHQYCQEQPHHRVGYIHNKGSFNSRNSRNHWWRRHMTMAVTDRDCMHPPDNSCDICGLNFYALPFIHFSGNFFTARCSYINKLLPIEEFRDRMSVLANQTKEYEQQGRFLFHTFPRRDTYLGLDRYASEAWPGSHPSVVACDLSTERKVDFWKKSQPDAFHYWNFSLAPRSTDPSGKFLHVRRTLRNKSTYLMREYWLLAGNIFKWIHLYDTVPHKTSWVWNFFPNGEVWRNGYTLFGNDVVESLLGPFAMKDGNLSLPIYENVTKYHFSQLKLDEKRARQRARRRRRRQQNRGRQSHAIE
;
A
#
# COMPACT_ATOMS: atom_id res chain seq x y z
N MET A 1 -42.00 45.95 -8.79
CA MET A 1 -42.16 44.63 -9.45
C MET A 1 -40.92 44.15 -10.21
N GLN A 2 -39.91 44.99 -10.49
CA GLN A 2 -38.67 44.60 -11.18
C GLN A 2 -37.63 43.84 -10.32
N GLU A 3 -37.59 44.03 -9.00
CA GLU A 3 -36.59 43.34 -8.14
C GLU A 3 -36.88 41.85 -7.91
N LYS A 4 -38.14 41.41 -7.98
CA LYS A 4 -38.50 39.98 -7.80
C LYS A 4 -38.12 39.10 -9.00
N HIS A 5 -37.87 39.68 -10.18
CA HIS A 5 -37.45 38.92 -11.36
C HIS A 5 -35.94 38.62 -11.38
N SER A 6 -35.11 39.49 -10.80
CA SER A 6 -33.65 39.30 -10.78
C SER A 6 -33.22 38.15 -9.86
N ALA A 7 -33.91 37.98 -8.71
CA ALA A 7 -33.63 36.91 -7.77
C ALA A 7 -33.98 35.49 -8.31
N ARG A 8 -34.99 35.38 -9.18
CA ARG A 8 -35.37 34.09 -9.80
C ARG A 8 -34.40 33.64 -10.89
N LEU A 9 -33.82 34.57 -11.65
CA LEU A 9 -32.79 34.26 -12.64
C LEU A 9 -31.46 33.83 -11.99
N GLY A 10 -31.07 34.47 -10.88
CA GLY A 10 -29.87 34.08 -10.13
C GLY A 10 -29.93 32.65 -9.59
N LEU A 11 -31.10 32.21 -9.11
CA LEU A 11 -31.28 30.86 -8.56
C LEU A 11 -31.26 29.77 -9.65
N GLN A 12 -31.81 30.05 -10.84
CA GLN A 12 -31.79 29.09 -11.96
C GLN A 12 -30.38 28.92 -12.55
N LEU A 13 -29.58 29.99 -12.61
CA LEU A 13 -28.18 29.92 -13.06
C LEU A 13 -27.28 29.14 -12.08
N LEU A 14 -27.51 29.28 -10.77
CA LEU A 14 -26.81 28.50 -9.74
C LEU A 14 -27.18 27.00 -9.80
N PHE A 15 -28.45 26.68 -10.09
CA PHE A 15 -28.88 25.28 -10.24
C PHE A 15 -28.28 24.62 -11.48
N LEU A 16 -28.25 25.32 -12.63
CA LEU A 16 -27.63 24.82 -13.86
C LEU A 16 -26.11 24.65 -13.75
N SER A 17 -25.41 25.55 -13.04
CA SER A 17 -23.98 25.44 -12.73
C SER A 17 -23.66 24.20 -11.88
N THR A 18 -24.51 23.89 -10.90
CA THR A 18 -24.33 22.75 -10.01
C THR A 18 -24.61 21.42 -10.73
N VAL A 19 -25.65 21.37 -11.57
CA VAL A 19 -25.96 20.19 -12.40
C VAL A 19 -24.88 19.95 -13.46
N ALA A 20 -24.35 21.01 -14.09
CA ALA A 20 -23.24 20.89 -15.04
C ALA A 20 -21.93 20.39 -14.40
N SER A 21 -21.67 20.76 -13.13
CA SER A 21 -20.53 20.22 -12.38
C SER A 21 -20.69 18.73 -12.03
N ILE A 22 -21.91 18.28 -11.73
CA ILE A 22 -22.20 16.87 -11.45
C ILE A 22 -22.11 16.02 -12.74
N PHE A 23 -22.58 16.53 -13.88
CA PHE A 23 -22.45 15.87 -15.18
C PHE A 23 -20.98 15.81 -15.66
N ASN A 24 -20.19 16.86 -15.42
CA ASN A 24 -18.75 16.83 -15.71
C ASN A 24 -18.01 15.78 -14.86
N TYR A 25 -18.44 15.53 -13.62
CA TYR A 25 -17.84 14.50 -12.76
C TYR A 25 -18.13 13.06 -13.25
N ARG A 26 -19.33 12.82 -13.81
CA ARG A 26 -19.69 11.53 -14.42
C ARG A 26 -18.93 11.28 -15.73
N LEU A 27 -18.80 12.29 -16.60
CA LEU A 27 -18.06 12.18 -17.86
C LEU A 27 -16.54 12.00 -17.64
N TYR A 28 -15.96 12.64 -16.62
CA TYR A 28 -14.55 12.45 -16.25
C TYR A 28 -14.25 11.02 -15.78
N HIS A 29 -15.22 10.35 -15.16
CA HIS A 29 -15.07 8.97 -14.70
C HIS A 29 -15.23 7.94 -15.83
N GLN A 30 -15.94 8.30 -16.91
CA GLN A 30 -16.14 7.49 -18.11
C GLN A 30 -14.93 7.54 -19.06
N PHE A 31 -14.20 8.66 -19.11
CA PHE A 31 -13.01 8.80 -19.95
C PHE A 31 -11.83 7.91 -19.52
N PHE A 32 -11.80 7.49 -18.26
CA PHE A 32 -10.84 6.50 -17.76
C PHE A 32 -11.20 5.05 -18.15
N ILE A 33 -12.44 4.81 -18.60
CA ILE A 33 -12.96 3.48 -18.97
C ILE A 33 -12.59 3.13 -20.41
N GLU A 34 -12.61 4.09 -21.34
CA GLU A 34 -12.37 3.80 -22.77
C GLU A 34 -10.89 3.63 -23.14
N SER A 35 -9.95 3.99 -22.26
CA SER A 35 -8.52 3.79 -22.49
C SER A 35 -7.97 2.45 -21.95
N ALA A 36 -8.82 1.65 -21.29
CA ALA A 36 -8.45 0.34 -20.73
C ALA A 36 -9.09 -0.85 -21.46
N THR A 37 -10.05 -0.64 -22.35
CA THR A 37 -10.73 -1.71 -23.11
C THR A 37 -10.10 -2.00 -24.47
N GLY A 38 -8.79 -1.75 -24.62
CA GLY A 38 -8.02 -2.31 -25.73
C GLY A 38 -8.25 -3.82 -25.74
N THR A 39 -8.96 -4.30 -26.75
CA THR A 39 -9.48 -5.65 -26.92
C THR A 39 -8.44 -6.71 -26.57
N ALA A 40 -8.50 -7.21 -25.34
CA ALA A 40 -7.98 -8.53 -25.03
C ALA A 40 -8.88 -9.52 -25.76
N SER A 41 -8.35 -10.13 -26.82
CA SER A 41 -8.97 -11.29 -27.44
C SER A 41 -9.20 -12.33 -26.34
N VAL A 42 -10.47 -12.57 -26.02
CA VAL A 42 -10.92 -13.63 -25.12
C VAL A 42 -10.49 -14.95 -25.75
N ILE A 43 -9.37 -15.52 -25.28
CA ILE A 43 -9.09 -16.93 -25.50
C ILE A 43 -10.10 -17.68 -24.64
N ASN A 44 -11.05 -18.31 -25.32
CA ASN A 44 -12.13 -19.07 -24.74
C ASN A 44 -11.56 -20.35 -24.09
N SER A 45 -11.15 -20.28 -22.83
CA SER A 45 -10.82 -21.44 -22.00
C SER A 45 -12.11 -22.09 -21.48
N ARG A 46 -12.84 -22.78 -22.37
CA ARG A 46 -13.87 -23.74 -21.95
C ARG A 46 -13.26 -25.14 -21.94
N ASN A 47 -13.51 -25.85 -20.84
CA ASN A 47 -13.20 -27.25 -20.53
C ASN A 47 -11.79 -27.52 -20.00
N LEU A 48 -11.53 -27.08 -18.77
CA LEU A 48 -10.71 -27.82 -17.82
C LEU A 48 -11.60 -28.15 -16.62
N ASP A 49 -12.21 -29.33 -16.66
CA ASP A 49 -12.82 -29.96 -15.49
C ASP A 49 -11.68 -30.27 -14.51
N LEU A 50 -11.52 -29.40 -13.51
CA LEU A 50 -10.64 -29.61 -12.38
C LEU A 50 -11.50 -29.69 -11.13
N SER A 51 -12.02 -30.89 -10.87
CA SER A 51 -12.54 -31.29 -9.58
C SER A 51 -11.38 -31.38 -8.57
N PHE A 52 -10.97 -30.23 -8.03
CA PHE A 52 -10.10 -30.19 -6.85
C PHE A 52 -10.99 -30.15 -5.60
N SER A 53 -11.15 -31.32 -4.97
CA SER A 53 -11.56 -31.39 -3.57
C SER A 53 -10.36 -30.98 -2.69
N PRO A 54 -10.54 -30.09 -1.71
CA PRO A 54 -9.45 -29.75 -0.79
C PRO A 54 -9.17 -30.95 0.15
N PRO A 55 -7.91 -31.25 0.49
CA PRO A 55 -7.62 -32.27 1.47
C PRO A 55 -8.01 -31.76 2.86
N LEU A 56 -8.82 -32.57 3.53
CA LEU A 56 -9.17 -32.45 4.95
C LEU A 56 -7.87 -32.53 5.78
N MET A 57 -7.48 -31.43 6.42
CA MET A 57 -6.36 -31.46 7.37
C MET A 57 -6.80 -32.16 8.66
N THR A 58 -6.42 -33.43 8.79
CA THR A 58 -6.52 -34.18 10.05
C THR A 58 -5.36 -33.79 10.96
N ALA A 59 -5.69 -33.19 12.11
CA ALA A 59 -4.75 -32.92 13.19
C ALA A 59 -4.27 -34.24 13.82
N ASN A 60 -3.05 -34.65 13.51
CA ASN A 60 -2.37 -35.72 14.24
C ASN A 60 -1.79 -35.18 15.55
N LYS A 61 -2.29 -35.70 16.67
CA LYS A 61 -1.66 -35.62 17.99
C LYS A 61 -0.28 -36.29 17.92
N VAL A 62 0.78 -35.51 18.04
CA VAL A 62 2.14 -36.00 18.26
C VAL A 62 2.39 -36.06 19.76
N GLY A 63 2.91 -37.20 20.21
CA GLY A 63 3.20 -37.52 21.60
C GLY A 63 4.30 -36.64 22.19
N THR A 64 4.15 -36.38 23.48
CA THR A 64 5.13 -35.72 24.35
C THR A 64 6.25 -36.70 24.70
N GLU A 65 7.43 -36.49 24.13
CA GLU A 65 8.69 -37.01 24.68
C GLU A 65 9.48 -35.84 25.29
N ASP A 66 9.82 -35.99 26.57
CA ASP A 66 10.60 -35.07 27.37
C ASP A 66 12.07 -35.06 26.91
N ILE A 67 12.49 -33.98 26.25
CA ILE A 67 13.91 -33.70 25.98
C ILE A 67 14.36 -32.56 26.90
N SER A 68 15.16 -32.91 27.91
CA SER A 68 15.86 -31.97 28.77
C SER A 68 16.94 -31.23 27.98
N LEU A 69 16.67 -29.97 27.60
CA LEU A 69 17.65 -29.07 26.99
C LEU A 69 18.35 -28.26 28.07
N SER A 70 19.64 -28.57 28.29
CA SER A 70 20.59 -27.73 29.01
C SER A 70 20.84 -26.44 28.25
N SER A 71 20.61 -25.30 28.92
CA SER A 71 20.85 -23.95 28.40
C SER A 71 22.34 -23.70 28.09
N PRO A 72 22.72 -23.18 26.92
CA PRO A 72 24.03 -22.57 26.75
C PRO A 72 23.99 -21.11 27.25
N LEU A 73 24.99 -20.76 28.06
CA LEU A 73 25.31 -19.37 28.41
C LEU A 73 25.54 -18.58 27.12
N PHE A 74 24.62 -17.67 26.79
CA PHE A 74 24.85 -16.64 25.78
C PHE A 74 25.80 -15.60 26.34
N SER A 75 27.02 -15.59 25.81
CA SER A 75 27.99 -14.52 25.98
C SER A 75 27.44 -13.26 25.30
N SER A 76 27.04 -12.29 26.12
CA SER A 76 26.87 -10.91 25.72
C SER A 76 28.27 -10.31 25.53
N ASP A 77 28.73 -10.18 24.30
CA ASP A 77 29.64 -9.13 23.83
C ASP A 77 30.08 -9.42 22.38
N ILE A 78 29.14 -9.26 21.46
CA ILE A 78 29.46 -8.94 20.06
C ILE A 78 28.78 -7.61 19.78
N SER A 79 29.45 -6.51 20.15
CA SER A 79 29.19 -5.21 19.56
C SER A 79 29.82 -5.22 18.16
N GLU A 80 29.21 -5.96 17.23
CA GLU A 80 29.47 -5.76 15.81
C GLU A 80 29.05 -4.34 15.49
N SER A 81 30.03 -3.48 15.29
CA SER A 81 29.82 -2.16 14.71
C SER A 81 29.38 -2.33 13.25
N PHE A 82 28.10 -2.68 13.04
CA PHE A 82 27.40 -2.55 11.76
C PHE A 82 27.21 -1.06 11.43
N SER A 83 28.31 -0.33 11.25
CA SER A 83 28.36 0.87 10.43
C SER A 83 29.00 0.40 9.13
N THR A 84 28.31 0.35 7.99
CA THR A 84 27.81 1.52 7.27
C THR A 84 26.54 1.23 6.47
N SER A 85 25.44 1.88 6.84
CA SER A 85 24.19 1.98 6.05
C SER A 85 24.42 2.63 4.66
N PRO A 86 23.66 2.31 3.60
CA PRO A 86 23.37 0.97 3.06
C PRO A 86 23.48 0.89 1.50
N PRO A 87 23.76 -0.29 0.93
CA PRO A 87 23.71 -0.53 -0.52
C PRO A 87 22.26 -0.44 -1.07
N TRP A 88 22.04 0.51 -1.98
CA TRP A 88 20.76 0.69 -2.67
C TRP A 88 20.77 0.07 -4.06
N ALA A 89 19.60 -0.38 -4.52
CA ALA A 89 19.40 -0.75 -5.92
C ALA A 89 18.10 -0.13 -6.45
N PHE A 90 18.11 0.24 -7.73
CA PHE A 90 16.91 0.65 -8.44
C PHE A 90 16.46 -0.43 -9.42
N PHE A 91 15.16 -0.57 -9.58
CA PHE A 91 14.50 -1.44 -10.54
C PHE A 91 13.60 -0.60 -11.43
N TYR A 92 13.86 -0.64 -12.74
CA TYR A 92 13.17 0.17 -13.73
C TYR A 92 12.41 -0.72 -14.71
N ASN A 93 11.07 -0.63 -14.69
CA ASN A 93 10.20 -1.21 -15.70
C ASN A 93 10.07 -0.28 -16.92
N VAL A 94 10.80 -0.57 -17.99
CA VAL A 94 10.85 0.26 -19.21
C VAL A 94 9.87 -0.27 -20.25
N TYR A 95 8.75 0.42 -20.44
CA TYR A 95 7.80 0.08 -21.51
C TYR A 95 8.08 0.88 -22.79
N MET A 96 8.34 0.16 -23.87
CA MET A 96 8.54 0.69 -25.21
C MET A 96 7.37 0.23 -26.07
N PRO A 97 6.38 1.08 -26.33
CA PRO A 97 5.24 0.64 -27.13
C PRO A 97 5.70 0.20 -28.54
N SER A 98 5.04 -0.82 -29.10
CA SER A 98 5.32 -1.32 -30.45
C SER A 98 4.56 -0.53 -31.51
N ASN A 99 5.16 -0.32 -32.68
CA ASN A 99 4.52 0.40 -33.80
C ASN A 99 3.31 -0.34 -34.43
N GLN A 100 2.87 -1.46 -33.86
CA GLN A 100 1.81 -2.31 -34.40
C GLN A 100 0.39 -1.77 -34.13
N GLY A 101 0.25 -0.57 -33.55
CA GLY A 101 -1.05 0.07 -33.26
C GLY A 101 -1.33 1.33 -34.08
N LYS A 102 -2.61 1.75 -34.12
CA LYS A 102 -3.07 3.00 -34.79
C LYS A 102 -2.47 4.29 -34.22
N VAL A 103 -1.78 4.23 -33.07
CA VAL A 103 -1.15 5.39 -32.44
C VAL A 103 0.33 5.40 -32.82
N LYS A 104 0.73 6.36 -33.67
CA LYS A 104 2.16 6.63 -33.92
C LYS A 104 2.82 6.97 -32.60
N ILE A 105 3.72 6.11 -32.17
CA ILE A 105 4.48 6.29 -30.96
C ILE A 105 5.53 7.35 -31.21
N ASN A 106 5.62 8.30 -30.29
CA ASN A 106 6.69 9.27 -30.29
C ASN A 106 7.89 8.64 -29.56
N ALA A 107 8.76 7.94 -30.30
CA ALA A 107 9.99 7.38 -29.75
C ALA A 107 10.88 8.45 -29.09
N ALA A 108 10.84 9.70 -29.58
CA ALA A 108 11.52 10.82 -28.96
C ALA A 108 10.94 11.16 -27.59
N LEU A 109 9.61 11.07 -27.41
CA LEU A 109 8.98 11.23 -26.09
C LEU A 109 9.45 10.15 -25.12
N VAL A 110 9.46 8.88 -25.52
CA VAL A 110 9.91 7.80 -24.63
C VAL A 110 11.39 8.00 -24.25
N ASN A 111 12.24 8.34 -25.22
CA ASN A 111 13.65 8.67 -24.96
C ASN A 111 13.83 9.87 -24.03
N HIS A 112 12.99 10.89 -24.15
CA HIS A 112 12.97 12.04 -23.25
C HIS A 112 12.57 11.64 -21.82
N ILE A 113 11.56 10.79 -21.67
CA ILE A 113 11.13 10.24 -20.37
C ILE A 113 12.28 9.43 -19.72
N LEU A 114 12.93 8.57 -20.51
CA LEU A 114 14.07 7.77 -20.04
C LEU A 114 15.23 8.66 -19.58
N ASP A 115 15.61 9.66 -20.38
CA ASP A 115 16.68 10.60 -20.04
C ASP A 115 16.37 11.40 -18.76
N GLU A 116 15.13 11.90 -18.63
CA GLU A 116 14.65 12.61 -17.43
C GLU A 116 14.75 11.74 -16.18
N GLN A 117 14.20 10.52 -16.20
CA GLN A 117 14.20 9.68 -14.99
C GLN A 117 15.59 9.13 -14.66
N LEU A 118 16.41 8.81 -15.67
CA LEU A 118 17.81 8.42 -15.45
C LEU A 118 18.64 9.57 -14.89
N HIS A 119 18.36 10.82 -15.28
CA HIS A 119 18.95 12.00 -14.65
C HIS A 119 18.60 12.08 -13.16
N GLN A 120 17.33 11.92 -12.81
CA GLN A 120 16.86 11.98 -11.41
C GLN A 120 17.46 10.86 -10.56
N VAL A 121 17.54 9.64 -11.10
CA VAL A 121 18.18 8.52 -10.40
C VAL A 121 19.69 8.73 -10.29
N GLY A 122 20.36 9.14 -11.37
CA GLY A 122 21.81 9.37 -11.40
C GLY A 122 22.28 10.51 -10.49
N THR A 123 21.42 11.50 -10.23
CA THR A 123 21.69 12.62 -9.31
C THR A 123 21.05 12.45 -7.93
N SER A 124 20.43 11.30 -7.68
CA SER A 124 19.75 11.00 -6.41
C SER A 124 20.69 10.96 -5.20
N TYR A 125 20.10 10.97 -4.01
CA TYR A 125 20.84 10.74 -2.77
C TYR A 125 21.63 9.42 -2.81
N ALA A 126 20.99 8.32 -3.22
CA ALA A 126 21.64 7.02 -3.31
C ALA A 126 22.82 7.00 -4.29
N ALA A 127 22.71 7.70 -5.41
CA ALA A 127 23.76 7.74 -6.44
C ALA A 127 24.95 8.64 -6.07
N THR A 128 24.74 9.58 -5.14
CA THR A 128 25.75 10.55 -4.71
C THR A 128 26.35 10.23 -3.33
N TYR A 129 25.78 9.26 -2.61
CA TYR A 129 26.22 8.90 -1.28
C TYR A 129 27.60 8.20 -1.24
N GLY A 130 28.52 8.80 -0.48
CA GLY A 130 29.72 8.14 0.04
C GLY A 130 30.56 7.34 -0.97
N ASN A 131 30.96 7.93 -2.11
CA ASN A 131 31.74 7.28 -3.18
C ASN A 131 31.22 5.91 -3.68
N THR A 132 30.06 5.44 -3.22
CA THR A 132 29.52 4.13 -3.58
C THR A 132 29.02 4.11 -5.02
N SER A 133 29.13 2.94 -5.66
CA SER A 133 28.48 2.68 -6.95
C SER A 133 27.04 2.23 -6.68
N MET A 134 26.10 2.75 -7.46
CA MET A 134 24.69 2.37 -7.41
C MET A 134 24.37 1.54 -8.66
N THR A 135 23.57 0.48 -8.49
CA THR A 135 23.11 -0.35 -9.61
C THR A 135 21.63 -0.09 -9.91
N LEU A 136 21.33 0.16 -11.17
CA LEU A 136 19.97 0.19 -11.72
C LEU A 136 19.77 -1.05 -12.59
N TYR A 137 18.90 -1.93 -12.15
CA TYR A 137 18.42 -3.07 -12.92
C TYR A 137 17.21 -2.64 -13.74
N TYR A 138 17.10 -3.12 -14.97
CA TYR A 138 15.94 -2.79 -15.80
C TYR A 138 15.47 -3.95 -16.66
N ASN A 139 14.15 -4.09 -16.76
CA ASN A 139 13.49 -4.89 -17.78
C ASN A 139 12.91 -3.98 -18.85
N THR A 140 12.78 -4.52 -20.05
CA THR A 140 12.18 -3.82 -21.19
C THR A 140 10.98 -4.59 -21.69
N ILE A 141 9.90 -3.90 -22.01
CA ILE A 141 8.65 -4.49 -22.49
C ILE A 141 8.25 -3.84 -23.81
N GLY A 142 7.80 -4.63 -24.79
CA GLY A 142 7.32 -4.16 -26.09
C GLY A 142 8.44 -4.12 -27.13
N HIS A 143 8.81 -2.96 -27.66
CA HIS A 143 9.90 -2.85 -28.63
C HIS A 143 11.28 -2.95 -27.94
N PRO A 144 12.23 -3.74 -28.47
CA PRO A 144 13.58 -3.79 -27.94
C PRO A 144 14.25 -2.40 -27.93
N ILE A 145 15.08 -2.14 -26.93
CA ILE A 145 15.94 -0.95 -26.90
C ILE A 145 17.39 -1.33 -27.15
N ASN A 146 18.16 -0.40 -27.70
CA ASN A 146 19.61 -0.57 -27.78
C ASN A 146 20.22 -0.45 -26.37
N HIS A 147 20.68 -1.57 -25.82
CA HIS A 147 21.24 -1.64 -24.47
C HIS A 147 22.48 -0.79 -24.29
N SER A 148 23.36 -0.71 -25.30
CA SER A 148 24.54 0.15 -25.27
C SER A 148 24.16 1.63 -25.16
N SER A 149 23.14 2.06 -25.90
CA SER A 149 22.62 3.44 -25.80
C SER A 149 21.98 3.73 -24.44
N PHE A 150 21.27 2.75 -23.85
CA PHE A 150 20.71 2.91 -22.51
C PHE A 150 21.81 3.01 -21.45
N GLN A 151 22.86 2.19 -21.56
CA GLN A 151 24.01 2.22 -20.67
C GLN A 151 24.80 3.53 -20.79
N GLU A 152 24.98 4.06 -22.00
CA GLU A 152 25.59 5.37 -22.25
C GLU A 152 24.78 6.48 -21.56
N LYS A 153 23.44 6.46 -21.64
CA LYS A 153 22.57 7.40 -20.91
C LYS A 153 22.77 7.31 -19.41
N CYS A 154 22.94 6.12 -18.86
CA CYS A 154 23.22 5.97 -17.44
C CYS A 154 24.57 6.58 -17.06
N HIS A 155 25.62 6.24 -17.82
CA HIS A 155 26.97 6.75 -17.60
C HIS A 155 27.06 8.27 -17.74
N LYS A 156 26.34 8.84 -18.71
CA LYS A 156 26.19 10.30 -18.92
C LYS A 156 25.74 11.02 -17.64
N TRP A 157 24.79 10.45 -16.90
CA TRP A 157 24.22 11.10 -15.72
C TRP A 157 25.00 10.83 -14.44
N ASN A 158 25.63 9.67 -14.33
CA ASN A 158 26.56 9.36 -13.25
C ASN A 158 27.50 8.24 -13.68
N PRO A 159 28.81 8.50 -13.83
CA PRO A 159 29.78 7.47 -14.24
C PRO A 159 29.85 6.25 -13.31
N ARG A 160 29.40 6.40 -12.06
CA ARG A 160 29.35 5.34 -11.04
C ARG A 160 28.01 4.60 -11.00
N MET A 161 27.02 5.03 -11.78
CA MET A 161 25.74 4.32 -11.91
C MET A 161 25.87 3.21 -12.95
N LYS A 162 25.79 1.95 -12.48
CA LYS A 162 25.80 0.77 -13.34
C LYS A 162 24.38 0.42 -13.75
N CYS A 163 24.09 0.39 -15.04
CA CYS A 163 22.80 -0.08 -15.56
C CYS A 163 22.92 -1.50 -16.08
N ILE A 164 22.10 -2.41 -15.56
CA ILE A 164 22.11 -3.84 -15.90
C ILE A 164 20.76 -4.18 -16.52
N HIS A 165 20.78 -4.57 -17.80
CA HIS A 165 19.61 -5.15 -18.44
C HIS A 165 19.39 -6.55 -17.90
N MET A 166 18.19 -6.83 -17.40
CA MET A 166 17.82 -8.15 -16.92
C MET A 166 17.20 -8.98 -18.05
N LYS A 167 16.07 -8.51 -18.59
CA LYS A 167 15.35 -9.24 -19.64
C LYS A 167 14.48 -8.32 -20.51
N HIS A 168 14.29 -8.75 -21.75
CA HIS A 168 13.29 -8.20 -22.68
C HIS A 168 12.05 -9.10 -22.75
N TYR A 169 10.88 -8.49 -22.85
CA TYR A 169 9.60 -9.15 -23.02
C TYR A 169 8.82 -8.48 -24.14
N ASP A 170 8.34 -9.24 -25.12
CA ASP A 170 7.49 -8.69 -26.18
C ASP A 170 6.17 -8.17 -25.60
N GLN A 171 5.61 -8.91 -24.62
CA GLN A 171 4.40 -8.58 -23.90
C GLN A 171 4.55 -8.96 -22.43
N ALA A 172 4.29 -8.00 -21.55
CA ALA A 172 4.26 -8.16 -20.10
C ALA A 172 3.69 -6.88 -19.48
N PHE A 173 3.45 -6.86 -18.16
CA PHE A 173 3.35 -5.62 -17.41
C PHE A 173 4.42 -5.55 -16.31
N GLU A 174 4.16 -4.70 -15.32
CA GLU A 174 5.08 -4.37 -14.23
C GLU A 174 5.50 -5.58 -13.38
N GLU A 175 4.70 -6.65 -13.37
CA GLU A 175 4.96 -7.85 -12.57
C GLU A 175 6.32 -8.47 -12.85
N LYS A 176 6.84 -8.40 -14.09
CA LYS A 176 8.15 -8.97 -14.41
C LYS A 176 9.31 -8.25 -13.73
N THR A 177 9.18 -6.94 -13.54
CA THR A 177 10.19 -6.17 -12.81
C THR A 177 10.00 -6.32 -11.30
N LEU A 178 8.76 -6.38 -10.82
CA LEU A 178 8.47 -6.59 -9.40
C LEU A 178 8.90 -8.00 -8.93
N ALA A 179 8.83 -9.02 -9.79
CA ALA A 179 9.38 -10.34 -9.51
C ALA A 179 10.90 -10.27 -9.29
N SER A 180 11.62 -9.51 -10.11
CA SER A 180 13.06 -9.28 -9.92
C SER A 180 13.37 -8.49 -8.64
N VAL A 181 12.52 -7.53 -8.25
CA VAL A 181 12.64 -6.82 -6.96
C VAL A 181 12.54 -7.81 -5.80
N HIS A 182 11.53 -8.70 -5.84
CA HIS A 182 11.32 -9.71 -4.81
C HIS A 182 12.51 -10.66 -4.69
N GLN A 183 12.97 -11.23 -5.81
CA GLN A 183 14.14 -12.11 -5.86
C GLN A 183 15.39 -11.42 -5.28
N TYR A 184 15.69 -10.20 -5.73
CA TYR A 184 16.85 -9.46 -5.21
C TYR A 184 16.78 -9.25 -3.70
N CYS A 185 15.59 -8.96 -3.17
CA CYS A 185 15.43 -8.76 -1.74
C CYS A 185 15.57 -10.04 -0.91
N GLN A 186 15.28 -11.21 -1.48
CA GLN A 186 15.58 -12.50 -0.84
C GLN A 186 17.08 -12.68 -0.65
N GLU A 187 17.87 -12.28 -1.63
CA GLU A 187 19.34 -12.36 -1.60
C GLU A 187 19.97 -11.23 -0.77
N GLN A 188 19.32 -10.07 -0.68
CA GLN A 188 19.86 -8.86 -0.06
C GLN A 188 18.92 -8.26 1.01
N PRO A 189 18.66 -8.97 2.12
CA PRO A 189 17.60 -8.61 3.09
C PRO A 189 17.80 -7.26 3.79
N HIS A 190 19.05 -6.78 3.89
CA HIS A 190 19.39 -5.52 4.55
C HIS A 190 19.37 -4.30 3.63
N HIS A 191 19.16 -4.51 2.32
CA HIS A 191 19.19 -3.43 1.34
C HIS A 191 17.86 -2.66 1.31
N ARG A 192 17.88 -1.49 0.66
CA ARG A 192 16.66 -0.78 0.24
C ARG A 192 16.64 -0.70 -1.28
N VAL A 193 15.46 -0.97 -1.85
CA VAL A 193 15.22 -0.94 -3.28
C VAL A 193 14.31 0.23 -3.65
N GLY A 194 14.54 0.85 -4.80
CA GLY A 194 13.61 1.77 -5.45
C GLY A 194 12.99 1.14 -6.68
N TYR A 195 11.68 1.28 -6.86
CA TYR A 195 10.95 0.81 -8.05
C TYR A 195 10.34 2.00 -8.80
N ILE A 196 10.63 2.07 -10.11
CA ILE A 196 10.12 3.09 -11.03
C ILE A 196 9.70 2.47 -12.35
N HIS A 197 8.85 3.19 -13.08
CA HIS A 197 8.50 2.85 -14.45
C HIS A 197 8.28 4.12 -15.30
N ASN A 198 8.28 4.01 -16.62
CA ASN A 198 8.25 5.17 -17.52
C ASN A 198 6.84 5.70 -17.78
N LYS A 199 6.09 5.98 -16.70
CA LYS A 199 4.66 6.37 -16.75
C LYS A 199 4.39 7.49 -17.76
N GLY A 200 3.33 7.31 -18.55
CA GLY A 200 2.93 8.24 -19.60
C GLY A 200 3.47 7.88 -20.99
N SER A 201 4.39 6.92 -21.11
CA SER A 201 4.88 6.38 -22.40
C SER A 201 3.75 5.79 -23.26
N PHE A 202 2.73 5.19 -22.64
CA PHE A 202 1.55 4.64 -23.34
C PHE A 202 0.53 5.72 -23.76
N ASN A 203 0.44 6.83 -23.02
CA ASN A 203 -0.61 7.84 -23.19
C ASN A 203 -0.02 9.24 -23.46
N SER A 204 0.67 9.38 -24.60
CA SER A 204 1.35 10.61 -25.01
C SER A 204 0.43 11.83 -25.17
N ARG A 205 -0.87 11.61 -25.39
CA ARG A 205 -1.87 12.69 -25.54
C ARG A 205 -2.11 13.48 -24.25
N ASN A 206 -1.84 12.88 -23.09
CA ASN A 206 -2.04 13.56 -21.81
C ASN A 206 -0.72 14.14 -21.32
N SER A 207 -0.39 15.33 -21.83
CA SER A 207 0.85 16.04 -21.46
C SER A 207 1.03 16.10 -19.95
N ARG A 208 -0.04 16.23 -19.16
CA ARG A 208 0.00 16.33 -17.68
C ARG A 208 0.70 15.18 -16.93
N ASN A 209 0.92 14.03 -17.56
CA ASN A 209 1.62 12.93 -16.91
C ASN A 209 3.11 13.21 -16.64
N HIS A 210 3.73 14.16 -17.35
CA HIS A 210 5.14 14.48 -17.16
C HIS A 210 5.44 15.00 -15.74
N TRP A 211 4.66 15.97 -15.25
CA TRP A 211 4.80 16.49 -13.89
C TRP A 211 4.60 15.41 -12.85
N TRP A 212 3.54 14.62 -12.99
CA TRP A 212 3.25 13.58 -12.03
C TRP A 212 4.37 12.54 -11.96
N ARG A 213 4.86 12.06 -13.11
CA ARG A 213 6.01 11.13 -13.18
C ARG A 213 7.27 11.74 -12.55
N ARG A 214 7.55 13.01 -12.85
CA ARG A 214 8.71 13.72 -12.33
C ARG A 214 8.67 13.76 -10.80
N HIS A 215 7.55 14.18 -10.21
CA HIS A 215 7.37 14.24 -8.75
C HIS A 215 7.44 12.86 -8.09
N MET A 216 6.85 11.83 -8.70
CA MET A 216 6.95 10.46 -8.18
C MET A 216 8.37 9.91 -8.22
N THR A 217 9.11 10.18 -9.30
CA THR A 217 10.52 9.77 -9.42
C THR A 217 11.38 10.51 -8.41
N MET A 218 11.19 11.84 -8.27
CA MET A 218 11.89 12.62 -7.25
C MET A 218 11.66 12.03 -5.86
N ALA A 219 10.42 11.61 -5.55
CA ALA A 219 10.05 11.16 -4.21
C ALA A 219 10.78 9.85 -3.87
N VAL A 220 10.85 8.91 -4.81
CA VAL A 220 11.57 7.65 -4.58
C VAL A 220 13.09 7.80 -4.63
N THR A 221 13.61 8.89 -5.18
CA THR A 221 15.05 9.21 -5.18
C THR A 221 15.47 10.12 -4.03
N ASP A 222 14.51 10.63 -3.26
CA ASP A 222 14.76 11.55 -2.15
C ASP A 222 15.48 10.87 -0.99
N ARG A 223 16.31 11.63 -0.28
CA ARG A 223 17.05 11.16 0.89
C ARG A 223 16.11 10.54 1.92
N ASP A 224 15.01 11.18 2.23
CA ASP A 224 14.17 10.74 3.35
C ASP A 224 13.34 9.49 2.99
N CYS A 225 13.11 9.20 1.70
CA CYS A 225 12.57 7.91 1.28
C CYS A 225 13.64 6.80 1.15
N MET A 226 14.86 7.14 0.73
CA MET A 226 15.96 6.18 0.55
C MET A 226 16.69 5.86 1.86
N HIS A 227 16.59 6.75 2.83
CA HIS A 227 17.20 6.64 4.14
C HIS A 227 16.30 7.36 5.17
N PRO A 228 15.11 6.80 5.45
CA PRO A 228 14.18 7.43 6.38
C PRO A 228 14.82 7.57 7.77
N PRO A 229 14.58 8.71 8.46
CA PRO A 229 15.08 8.93 9.81
C PRO A 229 14.76 7.74 10.72
N ASP A 230 15.75 7.27 11.47
CA ASP A 230 15.68 6.14 12.39
C ASP A 230 15.16 4.83 11.77
N ASN A 231 15.26 4.69 10.44
CA ASN A 231 14.62 3.61 9.69
C ASN A 231 13.12 3.47 9.98
N SER A 232 12.45 4.60 10.19
CA SER A 232 11.08 4.69 10.71
C SER A 232 9.98 4.03 9.87
N CYS A 233 10.22 3.75 8.58
CA CYS A 233 9.26 3.11 7.69
C CYS A 233 9.87 2.02 6.80
N ASP A 234 9.02 1.06 6.45
CA ASP A 234 9.32 -0.04 5.53
C ASP A 234 9.28 0.43 4.08
N ILE A 235 8.26 1.23 3.73
CA ILE A 235 7.98 1.64 2.34
C ILE A 235 7.66 3.15 2.26
N CYS A 236 8.17 3.81 1.21
CA CYS A 236 8.04 5.26 1.00
C CYS A 236 7.69 5.60 -0.44
N GLY A 237 7.04 6.74 -0.67
CA GLY A 237 6.76 7.27 -2.01
C GLY A 237 6.17 8.68 -1.98
N LEU A 238 5.66 9.16 -3.12
CA LEU A 238 5.11 10.52 -3.21
C LEU A 238 3.86 10.68 -2.33
N ASN A 239 2.82 9.89 -2.59
CA ASN A 239 1.57 9.89 -1.82
C ASN A 239 1.23 8.48 -1.41
N PHE A 240 0.95 8.29 -0.12
CA PHE A 240 0.36 7.07 0.38
C PHE A 240 -1.18 7.14 0.34
N TYR A 241 -1.80 6.04 -0.08
CA TYR A 241 -3.25 5.87 -0.03
C TYR A 241 -3.57 4.54 0.64
N ALA A 242 -4.41 4.58 1.68
CA ALA A 242 -4.94 3.38 2.33
C ALA A 242 -6.20 2.81 1.66
N LEU A 243 -6.76 3.53 0.68
CA LEU A 243 -8.02 3.23 0.01
C LEU A 243 -7.91 3.44 -1.51
N PRO A 244 -8.60 2.63 -2.35
CA PRO A 244 -9.43 1.46 -1.97
C PRO A 244 -8.59 0.24 -1.53
N PHE A 245 -7.29 0.29 -1.78
CA PHE A 245 -6.26 -0.61 -1.26
C PHE A 245 -5.03 0.22 -0.89
N ILE A 246 -4.10 -0.38 -0.17
CA ILE A 246 -2.86 0.27 0.26
C ILE A 246 -1.91 0.37 -0.94
N HIS A 247 -1.61 1.60 -1.38
CA HIS A 247 -0.74 1.83 -2.54
C HIS A 247 -0.09 3.21 -2.52
N PHE A 248 0.81 3.42 -3.47
CA PHE A 248 1.46 4.70 -3.74
C PHE A 248 1.04 5.27 -5.08
N SER A 249 1.07 6.61 -5.17
CA SER A 249 0.88 7.32 -6.44
C SER A 249 1.69 6.65 -7.56
N GLY A 250 0.95 6.19 -8.57
CA GLY A 250 1.49 5.64 -9.80
C GLY A 250 2.33 4.38 -9.68
N ASN A 251 2.33 3.67 -8.53
CA ASN A 251 3.19 2.52 -8.25
C ASN A 251 4.70 2.85 -8.21
N PHE A 252 5.07 4.02 -7.69
CA PHE A 252 6.46 4.40 -7.44
C PHE A 252 6.72 4.32 -5.94
N PHE A 253 7.70 3.51 -5.54
CA PHE A 253 8.04 3.37 -4.13
C PHE A 253 9.52 3.04 -3.90
N THR A 254 9.99 3.29 -2.68
CA THR A 254 11.19 2.67 -2.11
C THR A 254 10.77 1.71 -1.01
N ALA A 255 11.45 0.59 -0.83
CA ALA A 255 11.11 -0.38 0.20
C ALA A 255 12.33 -1.08 0.79
N ARG A 256 12.28 -1.40 2.08
CA ARG A 256 13.27 -2.28 2.73
C ARG A 256 13.11 -3.69 2.18
N CYS A 257 14.21 -4.34 1.85
CA CYS A 257 14.15 -5.73 1.40
C CYS A 257 13.62 -6.68 2.47
N SER A 258 13.93 -6.43 3.75
CA SER A 258 13.32 -7.15 4.88
C SER A 258 11.78 -7.06 4.94
N TYR A 259 11.17 -6.03 4.34
CA TYR A 259 9.72 -5.94 4.19
C TYR A 259 9.25 -6.64 2.91
N ILE A 260 9.92 -6.42 1.78
CA ILE A 260 9.60 -7.10 0.50
C ILE A 260 9.60 -8.63 0.67
N ASN A 261 10.50 -9.19 1.48
CA ASN A 261 10.58 -10.62 1.76
C ASN A 261 9.35 -11.19 2.49
N LYS A 262 8.50 -10.33 3.07
CA LYS A 262 7.23 -10.72 3.69
C LYS A 262 6.08 -10.76 2.68
N LEU A 263 6.26 -10.14 1.51
CA LEU A 263 5.26 -10.16 0.44
C LEU A 263 5.29 -11.53 -0.25
N LEU A 264 4.12 -11.98 -0.68
CA LEU A 264 4.04 -13.10 -1.61
C LEU A 264 4.79 -12.74 -2.91
N PRO A 265 5.40 -13.72 -3.61
CA PRO A 265 5.83 -13.52 -4.99
C PRO A 265 4.69 -12.89 -5.81
N ILE A 266 5.00 -11.95 -6.71
CA ILE A 266 3.97 -11.14 -7.39
C ILE A 266 3.00 -11.99 -8.23
N GLU A 267 3.48 -13.04 -8.90
CA GLU A 267 2.62 -13.98 -9.62
C GLU A 267 1.64 -14.69 -8.68
N GLU A 268 2.13 -15.20 -7.55
CA GLU A 268 1.30 -15.85 -6.54
C GLU A 268 0.29 -14.88 -5.92
N PHE A 269 0.72 -13.65 -5.60
CA PHE A 269 -0.17 -12.61 -5.10
C PHE A 269 -1.32 -12.35 -6.07
N ARG A 270 -1.02 -12.16 -7.37
CA ARG A 270 -2.03 -11.95 -8.41
C ARG A 270 -3.03 -13.10 -8.47
N ASP A 271 -2.52 -14.34 -8.50
CA ASP A 271 -3.36 -15.52 -8.64
C ASP A 271 -4.27 -15.72 -7.41
N ARG A 272 -3.74 -15.50 -6.19
CA ARG A 272 -4.53 -15.52 -4.95
C ARG A 272 -5.56 -14.39 -4.89
N MET A 273 -5.26 -13.19 -5.39
CA MET A 273 -6.23 -12.09 -5.44
C MET A 273 -7.42 -12.41 -6.35
N SER A 274 -7.20 -13.14 -7.45
CA SER A 274 -8.29 -13.63 -8.32
C SER A 274 -9.23 -14.60 -7.60
N VAL A 275 -8.68 -15.55 -6.85
CA VAL A 275 -9.48 -16.46 -6.01
C VAL A 275 -10.26 -15.67 -4.95
N LEU A 276 -9.60 -14.73 -4.28
CA LEU A 276 -10.20 -13.92 -3.23
C LEU A 276 -11.34 -13.03 -3.76
N ALA A 277 -11.22 -12.49 -4.97
CA ALA A 277 -12.27 -11.71 -5.60
C ALA A 277 -13.55 -12.54 -5.84
N ASN A 278 -13.41 -13.82 -6.19
CA ASN A 278 -14.56 -14.73 -6.32
C ASN A 278 -15.21 -14.99 -4.95
N GLN A 279 -14.42 -15.33 -3.92
CA GLN A 279 -14.93 -15.50 -2.56
C GLN A 279 -15.63 -14.24 -2.03
N THR A 280 -15.06 -13.08 -2.32
CA THR A 280 -15.66 -11.78 -1.95
C THR A 280 -17.06 -11.59 -2.56
N LYS A 281 -17.31 -12.14 -3.76
CA LYS A 281 -18.66 -12.13 -4.39
C LYS A 281 -19.66 -12.96 -3.59
N GLU A 282 -19.25 -14.10 -3.07
CA GLU A 282 -20.11 -14.96 -2.24
C GLU A 282 -20.45 -14.24 -0.93
N TYR A 283 -19.47 -13.61 -0.29
CA TYR A 283 -19.69 -12.83 0.94
C TYR A 283 -20.59 -11.62 0.68
N GLU A 284 -20.47 -10.97 -0.48
CA GLU A 284 -21.37 -9.91 -0.91
C GLU A 284 -22.82 -10.42 -1.06
N GLN A 285 -23.01 -11.57 -1.73
CA GLN A 285 -24.33 -12.20 -1.91
C GLN A 285 -24.97 -12.62 -0.58
N GLN A 286 -24.16 -13.06 0.39
CA GLN A 286 -24.59 -13.35 1.75
C GLN A 286 -24.83 -12.08 2.61
N GLY A 287 -24.63 -10.90 2.03
CA GLY A 287 -24.74 -9.61 2.71
C GLY A 287 -23.65 -9.33 3.74
N ARG A 288 -22.61 -10.17 3.82
CA ARG A 288 -21.50 -10.05 4.78
C ARG A 288 -20.58 -8.89 4.40
N PHE A 289 -20.33 -8.69 3.11
CA PHE A 289 -19.65 -7.51 2.61
C PHE A 289 -20.59 -6.56 1.88
N LEU A 290 -20.24 -5.27 1.96
CA LEU A 290 -20.87 -4.18 1.25
C LEU A 290 -19.82 -3.40 0.44
N PHE A 291 -20.26 -2.83 -0.69
CA PHE A 291 -19.43 -2.10 -1.66
C PHE A 291 -19.96 -0.68 -1.90
N HIS A 292 -20.33 0.04 -0.83
CA HIS A 292 -20.93 1.37 -0.98
C HIS A 292 -19.89 2.46 -1.24
N THR A 293 -18.66 2.29 -0.72
CA THR A 293 -17.66 3.36 -0.79
C THR A 293 -17.02 3.46 -2.16
N PHE A 294 -16.73 2.32 -2.78
CA PHE A 294 -16.22 2.24 -4.15
C PHE A 294 -16.97 1.15 -4.92
N PRO A 295 -17.20 1.33 -6.22
CA PRO A 295 -17.76 0.26 -7.04
C PRO A 295 -16.80 -0.92 -7.11
N ARG A 296 -17.33 -2.13 -7.23
CA ARG A 296 -16.56 -3.32 -7.51
C ARG A 296 -15.93 -3.20 -8.90
N ARG A 297 -14.61 -3.04 -8.96
CA ARG A 297 -13.82 -2.92 -10.18
C ARG A 297 -12.52 -3.68 -10.02
N ASP A 298 -12.06 -4.30 -11.10
CA ASP A 298 -10.80 -5.05 -11.14
C ASP A 298 -9.61 -4.20 -10.71
N THR A 299 -9.61 -2.92 -11.09
CA THR A 299 -8.64 -1.91 -10.65
C THR A 299 -8.54 -1.78 -9.12
N TYR A 300 -9.68 -1.86 -8.43
CA TYR A 300 -9.75 -1.65 -6.98
C TYR A 300 -9.58 -2.94 -6.21
N LEU A 301 -9.95 -4.06 -6.82
CA LEU A 301 -9.69 -5.39 -6.29
C LEU A 301 -8.23 -5.81 -6.48
N GLY A 302 -7.43 -5.08 -7.26
CA GLY A 302 -6.04 -5.44 -7.53
C GLY A 302 -5.92 -6.69 -8.39
N LEU A 303 -6.82 -6.85 -9.37
CA LEU A 303 -6.83 -7.99 -10.30
C LEU A 303 -5.96 -7.71 -11.53
N ASP A 304 -5.55 -8.79 -12.20
CA ASP A 304 -4.76 -8.76 -13.42
C ASP A 304 -3.54 -7.83 -13.32
N ARG A 305 -3.38 -6.91 -14.27
CA ARG A 305 -2.28 -5.93 -14.29
C ARG A 305 -2.29 -4.96 -13.10
N TYR A 306 -3.41 -4.83 -12.38
CA TYR A 306 -3.53 -3.95 -11.22
C TYR A 306 -3.04 -4.61 -9.93
N ALA A 307 -2.76 -5.92 -9.94
CA ALA A 307 -2.11 -6.60 -8.82
C ALA A 307 -0.79 -5.92 -8.45
N SER A 308 -0.02 -5.48 -9.46
CA SER A 308 1.24 -4.75 -9.29
C SER A 308 1.11 -3.45 -8.48
N GLU A 309 -0.04 -2.77 -8.55
CA GLU A 309 -0.28 -1.53 -7.79
C GLU A 309 -0.63 -1.82 -6.32
N ALA A 310 -1.27 -2.95 -6.04
CA ALA A 310 -1.71 -3.35 -4.70
C ALA A 310 -0.66 -4.16 -3.92
N TRP A 311 0.23 -4.85 -4.65
CA TRP A 311 1.28 -5.71 -4.11
C TRP A 311 2.17 -5.06 -3.04
N PRO A 312 2.78 -3.88 -3.25
CA PRO A 312 3.73 -3.32 -2.30
C PRO A 312 3.09 -2.95 -0.94
N GLY A 313 1.78 -2.71 -0.91
CA GLY A 313 1.02 -2.41 0.32
C GLY A 313 0.27 -3.59 0.91
N SER A 314 0.44 -4.80 0.36
CA SER A 314 -0.47 -5.92 0.63
C SER A 314 -0.27 -6.60 1.99
N HIS A 315 0.92 -6.56 2.60
CA HIS A 315 1.20 -7.24 3.85
C HIS A 315 0.71 -6.43 5.09
N PRO A 316 0.11 -7.08 6.11
CA PRO A 316 -0.44 -6.40 7.28
C PRO A 316 0.59 -5.69 8.17
N SER A 317 1.87 -6.04 8.06
CA SER A 317 2.94 -5.39 8.82
C SER A 317 3.44 -4.07 8.23
N VAL A 318 2.82 -3.58 7.16
CA VAL A 318 3.31 -2.39 6.43
C VAL A 318 3.38 -1.15 7.34
N VAL A 319 4.57 -0.59 7.48
CA VAL A 319 4.78 0.76 8.03
C VAL A 319 5.17 1.68 6.87
N ALA A 320 4.22 2.53 6.46
CA ALA A 320 4.42 3.42 5.33
C ALA A 320 4.85 4.83 5.78
N CYS A 321 5.55 5.51 4.90
CA CYS A 321 5.81 6.95 4.95
C CYS A 321 5.54 7.54 3.57
N ASP A 322 5.36 8.85 3.48
CA ASP A 322 5.31 9.54 2.20
C ASP A 322 5.95 10.93 2.30
N LEU A 323 6.17 11.57 1.16
CA LEU A 323 6.82 12.89 1.09
C LEU A 323 5.84 14.04 0.89
N SER A 324 4.60 13.76 0.53
CA SER A 324 3.67 14.81 0.10
C SER A 324 2.60 15.13 1.13
N THR A 325 2.47 16.41 1.50
CA THR A 325 1.33 16.92 2.27
C THR A 325 0.06 17.05 1.42
N GLU A 326 0.18 17.16 0.09
CA GLU A 326 -0.94 17.30 -0.84
C GLU A 326 -1.35 15.94 -1.43
N ARG A 327 -2.58 15.52 -1.15
CA ARG A 327 -3.09 14.18 -1.49
C ARG A 327 -3.74 14.08 -2.86
N LYS A 328 -4.03 15.19 -3.52
CA LYS A 328 -4.73 15.21 -4.80
C LYS A 328 -3.76 14.89 -5.93
N VAL A 329 -3.97 13.77 -6.61
CA VAL A 329 -3.20 13.40 -7.80
C VAL A 329 -3.24 14.51 -8.87
N ASP A 330 -4.38 15.19 -9.01
CA ASP A 330 -4.53 16.27 -9.99
C ASP A 330 -3.69 17.51 -9.67
N PHE A 331 -3.32 17.72 -8.41
CA PHE A 331 -2.34 18.74 -8.06
C PHE A 331 -1.00 18.37 -8.68
N TRP A 332 -0.48 17.17 -8.40
CA TRP A 332 0.83 16.71 -8.90
C TRP A 332 0.91 16.57 -10.44
N LYS A 333 -0.22 16.44 -11.11
CA LYS A 333 -0.31 16.49 -12.59
C LYS A 333 -0.21 17.89 -13.19
N LYS A 334 -0.47 18.93 -12.39
CA LYS A 334 -0.52 20.33 -12.83
C LYS A 334 0.63 21.17 -12.25
N SER A 335 1.12 20.79 -11.08
CA SER A 335 2.13 21.53 -10.34
C SER A 335 3.50 21.39 -10.97
N GLN A 336 4.17 22.54 -11.10
CA GLN A 336 5.55 22.59 -11.55
C GLN A 336 6.50 21.98 -10.49
N PRO A 337 7.78 21.73 -10.85
CA PRO A 337 8.75 21.08 -9.96
C PRO A 337 9.09 21.87 -8.70
N ASP A 338 8.75 23.17 -8.65
CA ASP A 338 8.96 24.06 -7.51
C ASP A 338 8.00 23.83 -6.34
N ALA A 339 7.09 22.85 -6.44
CA ALA A 339 6.16 22.45 -5.40
C ALA A 339 6.80 21.83 -4.13
N PHE A 340 8.08 22.09 -3.87
CA PHE A 340 8.87 21.60 -2.74
C PHE A 340 8.31 22.02 -1.38
N HIS A 341 7.53 23.09 -1.29
CA HIS A 341 6.86 23.45 -0.03
C HIS A 341 5.79 22.45 0.40
N TYR A 342 5.33 21.58 -0.51
CA TYR A 342 4.47 20.44 -0.16
C TYR A 342 5.26 19.17 0.20
N TRP A 343 6.59 19.22 0.08
CA TRP A 343 7.49 18.12 0.43
C TRP A 343 7.82 18.19 1.91
N ASN A 344 7.32 17.22 2.65
CA ASN A 344 7.56 17.11 4.08
C ASN A 344 7.48 15.64 4.45
N PHE A 345 8.60 14.95 4.64
CA PHE A 345 8.60 13.55 5.04
C PHE A 345 7.74 13.30 6.29
N SER A 346 6.92 12.25 6.27
CA SER A 346 6.17 11.84 7.46
C SER A 346 5.73 10.38 7.39
N LEU A 347 5.49 9.78 8.55
CA LEU A 347 4.79 8.50 8.63
C LEU A 347 3.39 8.63 8.04
N ALA A 348 3.01 7.63 7.27
CA ALA A 348 1.71 7.53 6.64
C ALA A 348 0.85 6.46 7.35
N PRO A 349 -0.47 6.65 7.41
CA PRO A 349 -1.23 7.80 6.91
C PRO A 349 -1.05 9.05 7.79
N ARG A 350 -0.78 10.21 7.16
CA ARG A 350 -0.52 11.48 7.88
C ARG A 350 -1.64 12.00 8.76
N SER A 351 -2.87 11.57 8.49
CA SER A 351 -4.02 12.04 9.25
C SER A 351 -4.67 10.83 9.90
N THR A 352 -4.81 10.92 11.22
CA THR A 352 -5.62 10.01 12.04
C THR A 352 -7.11 10.24 11.81
N ASP A 353 -7.49 11.33 11.14
CA ASP A 353 -8.86 11.56 10.71
C ASP A 353 -8.98 11.30 9.20
N PRO A 354 -9.50 10.13 8.81
CA PRO A 354 -9.76 9.85 7.43
C PRO A 354 -10.79 10.81 6.80
N SER A 355 -11.47 11.65 7.61
CA SER A 355 -12.62 12.48 7.24
C SER A 355 -12.47 13.31 5.98
N GLY A 356 -11.29 13.72 5.54
CA GLY A 356 -11.17 14.44 4.27
C GLY A 356 -11.71 13.63 3.07
N LYS A 357 -11.38 12.34 3.00
CA LYS A 357 -11.90 11.40 1.98
C LYS A 357 -13.09 10.58 2.49
N PHE A 358 -13.09 10.28 3.79
CA PHE A 358 -14.24 9.66 4.45
C PHE A 358 -15.38 10.65 4.66
N LEU A 359 -15.31 11.92 4.26
CA LEU A 359 -16.48 12.79 4.36
C LEU A 359 -17.60 12.23 3.47
N HIS A 360 -17.24 11.65 2.32
CA HIS A 360 -18.18 10.95 1.46
C HIS A 360 -18.66 9.65 2.14
N VAL A 361 -17.74 8.81 2.62
CA VAL A 361 -18.05 7.56 3.35
C VAL A 361 -18.94 7.82 4.57
N ARG A 362 -18.57 8.78 5.42
CA ARG A 362 -19.33 9.23 6.58
C ARG A 362 -20.64 9.85 6.15
N ARG A 363 -20.75 10.63 5.07
CA ARG A 363 -22.08 11.12 4.64
C ARG A 363 -22.98 9.96 4.23
N THR A 364 -22.44 8.98 3.52
CA THR A 364 -23.18 7.79 3.07
C THR A 364 -23.52 6.84 4.22
N LEU A 365 -22.65 6.72 5.24
CA LEU A 365 -22.72 5.71 6.30
C LEU A 365 -22.91 6.30 7.72
N ARG A 366 -23.20 7.61 7.86
CA ARG A 366 -23.02 8.40 9.10
C ARG A 366 -23.68 7.83 10.35
N ASN A 367 -24.76 7.06 10.16
CA ASN A 367 -25.62 6.58 11.22
C ASN A 367 -25.75 5.05 11.25
N LYS A 368 -24.90 4.31 10.51
CA LYS A 368 -25.01 2.84 10.41
C LYS A 368 -23.67 2.17 10.72
N SER A 369 -23.37 2.00 12.01
CA SER A 369 -22.17 1.29 12.48
C SER A 369 -22.04 -0.11 11.87
N THR A 370 -23.16 -0.79 11.63
CA THR A 370 -23.22 -2.09 10.96
C THR A 370 -22.69 -2.04 9.52
N TYR A 371 -22.90 -0.95 8.79
CA TYR A 371 -22.45 -0.83 7.40
C TYR A 371 -20.93 -0.60 7.35
N LEU A 372 -20.40 0.21 8.27
CA LEU A 372 -18.95 0.43 8.38
C LEU A 372 -18.19 -0.86 8.70
N MET A 373 -18.78 -1.72 9.54
CA MET A 373 -18.23 -3.06 9.82
C MET A 373 -18.23 -3.98 8.60
N ARG A 374 -19.15 -3.80 7.64
CA ARG A 374 -19.28 -4.66 6.46
C ARG A 374 -18.65 -4.10 5.20
N GLU A 375 -18.23 -2.84 5.21
CA GLU A 375 -17.68 -2.19 4.02
C GLU A 375 -16.33 -2.81 3.64
N TYR A 376 -16.28 -3.49 2.50
CA TYR A 376 -15.12 -4.25 2.03
C TYR A 376 -13.89 -3.37 1.87
N TRP A 377 -14.06 -2.15 1.38
CA TRP A 377 -12.93 -1.23 1.17
C TRP A 377 -12.33 -0.70 2.47
N LEU A 378 -12.97 -0.91 3.62
CA LEU A 378 -12.46 -0.50 4.92
C LEU A 378 -11.68 -1.63 5.59
N LEU A 379 -11.67 -1.67 6.92
CA LEU A 379 -10.85 -2.64 7.64
C LEU A 379 -11.30 -4.09 7.44
N ALA A 380 -12.60 -4.33 7.26
CA ALA A 380 -13.16 -5.67 7.11
C ALA A 380 -12.55 -6.42 5.92
N GLY A 381 -12.55 -5.82 4.73
CA GLY A 381 -11.94 -6.45 3.55
C GLY A 381 -10.42 -6.45 3.61
N ASN A 382 -9.76 -5.53 4.32
CA ASN A 382 -8.32 -5.64 4.56
C ASN A 382 -7.95 -6.83 5.46
N ILE A 383 -8.67 -7.05 6.56
CA ILE A 383 -8.49 -8.24 7.42
C ILE A 383 -8.77 -9.52 6.63
N PHE A 384 -9.85 -9.54 5.86
CA PHE A 384 -10.19 -10.67 4.98
C PHE A 384 -9.05 -10.98 4.01
N LYS A 385 -8.52 -9.97 3.31
CA LYS A 385 -7.34 -10.11 2.45
C LYS A 385 -6.13 -10.65 3.22
N TRP A 386 -5.79 -10.07 4.37
CA TRP A 386 -4.58 -10.45 5.10
C TRP A 386 -4.62 -11.87 5.63
N ILE A 387 -5.77 -12.33 6.12
CA ILE A 387 -5.94 -13.73 6.56
C ILE A 387 -5.79 -14.68 5.37
N HIS A 388 -6.43 -14.41 4.23
CA HIS A 388 -6.38 -15.32 3.08
C HIS A 388 -5.02 -15.31 2.35
N LEU A 389 -4.31 -14.18 2.36
CA LEU A 389 -3.03 -14.05 1.69
C LEU A 389 -1.86 -14.47 2.57
N TYR A 390 -1.91 -14.15 3.87
CA TYR A 390 -0.76 -14.20 4.78
C TYR A 390 -1.04 -14.94 6.10
N ASP A 391 -2.26 -15.45 6.31
CA ASP A 391 -2.68 -16.12 7.54
C ASP A 391 -2.41 -15.30 8.82
N THR A 392 -2.49 -13.97 8.69
CA THR A 392 -2.15 -13.06 9.78
C THR A 392 -2.85 -11.71 9.64
N VAL A 393 -2.79 -10.89 10.70
CA VAL A 393 -3.34 -9.53 10.75
C VAL A 393 -2.31 -8.56 11.31
N PRO A 394 -2.54 -7.23 11.25
CA PRO A 394 -1.56 -6.26 11.74
C PRO A 394 -1.28 -6.45 13.23
N HIS A 395 -0.03 -6.21 13.63
CA HIS A 395 0.34 -6.20 15.04
C HIS A 395 -0.56 -5.22 15.83
N LYS A 396 -0.81 -5.47 17.12
CA LYS A 396 -1.73 -4.67 17.96
C LYS A 396 -1.42 -3.17 18.04
N THR A 397 -0.17 -2.78 17.77
CA THR A 397 0.31 -1.39 17.73
C THR A 397 0.29 -0.78 16.34
N SER A 398 -0.19 -1.50 15.32
CA SER A 398 -0.27 -1.02 13.95
C SER A 398 -1.17 0.21 13.85
N TRP A 399 -0.78 1.15 13.00
CA TRP A 399 -1.55 2.34 12.66
C TRP A 399 -2.95 2.00 12.12
N VAL A 400 -3.10 0.82 11.49
CA VAL A 400 -4.34 0.33 10.88
C VAL A 400 -5.52 0.39 11.87
N TRP A 401 -5.29 -0.01 13.12
CA TRP A 401 -6.32 -0.07 14.15
C TRP A 401 -6.85 1.31 14.55
N ASN A 402 -6.02 2.34 14.42
CA ASN A 402 -6.39 3.72 14.76
C ASN A 402 -6.91 4.48 13.53
N PHE A 403 -6.48 4.07 12.33
CA PHE A 403 -6.85 4.75 11.09
C PHE A 403 -8.24 4.36 10.57
N PHE A 404 -8.56 3.06 10.54
CA PHE A 404 -9.85 2.63 10.02
C PHE A 404 -10.95 2.70 11.08
N PRO A 405 -12.21 2.97 10.67
CA PRO A 405 -13.33 2.91 11.59
C PRO A 405 -13.46 1.52 12.21
N ASN A 406 -13.91 1.48 13.46
CA ASN A 406 -14.10 0.26 14.24
C ASN A 406 -12.84 -0.60 14.41
N GLY A 407 -11.64 -0.03 14.24
CA GLY A 407 -10.39 -0.79 14.33
C GLY A 407 -10.18 -1.50 15.67
N GLU A 408 -10.62 -0.91 16.78
CA GLU A 408 -10.59 -1.57 18.08
C GLU A 408 -11.49 -2.79 18.18
N VAL A 409 -12.70 -2.74 17.59
CA VAL A 409 -13.64 -3.87 17.57
C VAL A 409 -13.02 -5.04 16.81
N TRP A 410 -12.44 -4.76 15.64
CA TRP A 410 -11.74 -5.77 14.84
C TRP A 410 -10.51 -6.35 15.54
N ARG A 411 -9.70 -5.51 16.18
CA ARG A 411 -8.51 -5.95 16.95
C ARG A 411 -8.89 -6.88 18.09
N ASN A 412 -9.93 -6.52 18.85
CA ASN A 412 -10.42 -7.33 19.96
C ASN A 412 -11.09 -8.61 19.45
N GLY A 413 -11.86 -8.52 18.35
CA GLY A 413 -12.43 -9.69 17.68
C GLY A 413 -11.36 -10.69 17.26
N TYR A 414 -10.27 -10.24 16.66
CA TYR A 414 -9.16 -11.12 16.29
C TYR A 414 -8.51 -11.78 17.51
N THR A 415 -8.40 -11.06 18.63
CA THR A 415 -7.88 -11.64 19.88
C THR A 415 -8.76 -12.80 20.39
N LEU A 416 -10.06 -12.75 20.13
CA LEU A 416 -11.04 -13.75 20.58
C LEU A 416 -11.22 -14.91 19.58
N PHE A 417 -11.21 -14.60 18.28
CA PHE A 417 -11.61 -15.52 17.22
C PHE A 417 -10.46 -15.92 16.28
N GLY A 418 -9.27 -15.33 16.42
CA GLY A 418 -8.15 -15.58 15.51
C GLY A 418 -8.51 -15.32 14.05
N ASN A 419 -8.14 -16.26 13.18
CA ASN A 419 -8.39 -16.15 11.73
C ASN A 419 -9.87 -16.28 11.35
N ASP A 420 -10.75 -16.71 12.27
CA ASP A 420 -12.21 -16.76 12.07
C ASP A 420 -12.91 -15.44 12.41
N VAL A 421 -12.16 -14.35 12.64
CA VAL A 421 -12.73 -13.06 13.05
C VAL A 421 -13.73 -12.49 12.04
N VAL A 422 -13.50 -12.66 10.74
CA VAL A 422 -14.42 -12.16 9.69
C VAL A 422 -15.73 -12.91 9.75
N GLU A 423 -15.68 -14.24 9.84
CA GLU A 423 -16.85 -15.10 9.98
C GLU A 423 -17.65 -14.79 11.24
N SER A 424 -16.94 -14.62 12.36
CA SER A 424 -17.54 -14.40 13.66
C SER A 424 -18.21 -13.03 13.78
N LEU A 425 -17.61 -11.97 13.22
CA LEU A 425 -18.15 -10.62 13.32
C LEU A 425 -19.17 -10.28 12.22
N LEU A 426 -19.11 -10.93 11.06
CA LEU A 426 -19.98 -10.62 9.91
C LEU A 426 -21.05 -11.69 9.65
N GLY A 427 -20.97 -12.85 10.30
CA GLY A 427 -21.87 -13.98 10.09
C GLY A 427 -23.36 -13.69 10.35
N PRO A 428 -24.26 -14.59 9.90
CA PRO A 428 -25.72 -14.40 10.00
C PRO A 428 -26.21 -14.20 11.44
N PHE A 429 -25.60 -14.88 12.42
CA PHE A 429 -25.94 -14.73 13.84
C PHE A 429 -25.52 -13.36 14.42
N ALA A 430 -24.60 -12.66 13.77
CA ALA A 430 -24.19 -11.33 14.17
C ALA A 430 -25.21 -10.25 13.77
N MET A 431 -26.26 -10.55 13.00
CA MET A 431 -27.30 -9.57 12.66
C MET A 431 -28.70 -10.11 12.85
N LYS A 432 -29.33 -9.68 13.94
CA LYS A 432 -30.77 -9.86 14.17
C LYS A 432 -31.44 -8.50 13.94
N ASP A 433 -32.39 -8.45 13.01
CA ASP A 433 -33.20 -7.24 12.70
C ASP A 433 -32.43 -6.04 12.12
N GLY A 434 -31.35 -6.28 11.37
CA GLY A 434 -30.54 -5.21 10.75
C GLY A 434 -29.66 -4.43 11.73
N ASN A 435 -29.74 -4.75 13.02
CA ASN A 435 -28.80 -4.34 14.05
C ASN A 435 -27.79 -5.47 14.30
N LEU A 436 -26.54 -5.09 14.57
CA LEU A 436 -25.57 -6.06 15.05
C LEU A 436 -26.17 -6.70 16.32
N SER A 437 -26.30 -8.02 16.36
CA SER A 437 -26.84 -8.69 17.53
C SER A 437 -25.96 -8.29 18.71
N LEU A 438 -26.58 -7.55 19.64
CA LEU A 438 -25.93 -6.98 20.81
C LEU A 438 -25.05 -7.97 21.56
N PRO A 439 -25.29 -9.30 21.64
CA PRO A 439 -24.45 -10.19 22.43
C PRO A 439 -22.97 -10.20 22.00
N ILE A 440 -22.67 -10.25 20.70
CA ILE A 440 -21.26 -10.31 20.24
C ILE A 440 -20.61 -8.95 20.43
N TYR A 441 -21.29 -7.86 20.05
CA TYR A 441 -20.77 -6.51 20.23
C TYR A 441 -20.59 -6.18 21.71
N GLU A 442 -21.55 -6.52 22.56
CA GLU A 442 -21.47 -6.38 24.00
C GLU A 442 -20.38 -7.26 24.59
N ASN A 443 -20.19 -8.50 24.12
CA ASN A 443 -19.13 -9.36 24.63
C ASN A 443 -17.74 -8.83 24.26
N VAL A 444 -17.55 -8.37 23.02
CA VAL A 444 -16.31 -7.70 22.60
C VAL A 444 -16.10 -6.40 23.38
N THR A 445 -17.17 -5.64 23.61
CA THR A 445 -17.12 -4.39 24.38
C THR A 445 -16.89 -4.63 25.87
N LYS A 446 -17.52 -5.65 26.46
CA LYS A 446 -17.34 -6.09 27.87
C LYS A 446 -15.92 -6.63 28.07
N TYR A 447 -15.43 -7.45 27.14
CA TYR A 447 -14.04 -7.91 27.11
C TYR A 447 -13.09 -6.71 27.07
N HIS A 448 -13.35 -5.75 26.19
CA HIS A 448 -12.56 -4.53 26.11
C HIS A 448 -12.56 -3.72 27.41
N PHE A 449 -13.73 -3.47 28.01
CA PHE A 449 -13.82 -2.79 29.31
C PHE A 449 -13.11 -3.56 30.43
N SER A 450 -13.13 -4.89 30.40
CA SER A 450 -12.41 -5.72 31.37
C SER A 450 -10.89 -5.59 31.21
N GLN A 451 -10.38 -5.54 29.97
CA GLN A 451 -8.96 -5.34 29.68
C GLN A 451 -8.51 -3.93 30.08
N LEU A 452 -9.30 -2.89 29.78
CA LEU A 452 -9.00 -1.52 30.22
C LEU A 452 -8.88 -1.43 31.75
N LYS A 453 -9.82 -2.02 32.49
CA LYS A 453 -9.75 -2.06 33.97
C LYS A 453 -8.51 -2.81 34.46
N LEU A 454 -8.12 -3.89 33.79
CA LEU A 454 -6.92 -4.66 34.14
C LEU A 454 -5.64 -3.86 33.88
N ASP A 455 -5.55 -3.16 32.75
CA ASP A 455 -4.40 -2.34 32.39
C ASP A 455 -4.27 -1.11 33.27
N GLU A 456 -5.39 -0.46 33.63
CA GLU A 456 -5.39 0.62 34.61
C GLU A 456 -4.89 0.13 35.98
N LYS A 457 -5.34 -1.05 36.43
CA LYS A 457 -4.84 -1.69 37.66
C LYS A 457 -3.34 -1.95 37.59
N ARG A 458 -2.83 -2.47 36.47
CA ARG A 458 -1.39 -2.71 36.23
C ARG A 458 -0.59 -1.40 36.20
N ALA A 459 -1.10 -0.35 35.56
CA ALA A 459 -0.47 0.96 35.53
C ALA A 459 -0.37 1.58 36.93
N ARG A 460 -1.44 1.52 37.72
CA ARG A 460 -1.46 1.94 39.13
C ARG A 460 -0.43 1.16 39.97
N GLN A 461 -0.31 -0.16 39.77
CA GLN A 461 0.71 -0.97 40.45
C GLN A 461 2.14 -0.57 40.06
N ARG A 462 2.41 -0.33 38.76
CA ARG A 462 3.72 0.14 38.28
C ARG A 462 4.08 1.51 38.87
N ALA A 463 3.13 2.45 38.92
CA ALA A 463 3.32 3.77 39.53
C ALA A 463 3.65 3.66 41.03
N ARG A 464 2.95 2.79 41.78
CA ARG A 464 3.26 2.51 43.19
C ARG A 464 4.67 1.94 43.37
N ARG A 465 5.09 1.00 42.52
CA ARG A 465 6.46 0.44 42.55
C ARG A 465 7.53 1.52 42.27
N ARG A 466 7.29 2.42 41.30
CA ARG A 466 8.20 3.54 41.01
C ARG A 466 8.32 4.50 42.20
N ARG A 467 7.21 4.88 42.84
CA ARG A 467 7.23 5.73 44.05
C ARG A 467 8.00 5.09 45.21
N ARG A 468 7.79 3.80 45.46
CA ARG A 468 8.55 3.05 46.49
C ARG A 468 10.05 3.03 46.19
N ARG A 469 10.44 2.83 44.93
CA ARG A 469 11.86 2.88 44.52
C ARG A 469 12.47 4.28 44.72
N GLN A 470 11.73 5.35 44.43
CA GLN A 470 12.18 6.72 44.67
C GLN A 470 12.32 7.02 46.16
N GLN A 471 11.35 6.62 47.00
CA GLN A 471 11.44 6.78 48.45
C GLN A 471 12.61 6.01 49.05
N ASN A 472 12.86 4.77 48.60
CA ASN A 472 14.00 3.99 49.08
C ASN A 472 15.34 4.59 48.65
N ARG A 473 15.43 5.15 47.43
CA ARG A 473 16.63 5.89 46.99
C ARG A 473 16.87 7.13 47.85
N GLY A 474 15.83 7.93 48.13
CA GLY A 474 15.95 9.10 49.00
C GLY A 474 16.40 8.74 50.42
N ARG A 475 15.90 7.62 50.98
CA ARG A 475 16.34 7.13 52.29
C ARG A 475 17.79 6.64 52.30
N GLN A 476 18.27 6.02 51.23
CA GLN A 476 19.67 5.62 51.11
C GLN A 476 20.59 6.85 50.99
N SER A 477 20.19 7.90 50.28
CA SER A 477 20.96 9.14 50.18
C SER A 477 21.13 9.83 51.54
N HIS A 478 20.07 9.90 52.35
CA HIS A 478 20.15 10.46 53.72
C HIS A 478 20.85 9.56 54.75
N ALA A 479 21.16 8.29 54.42
CA ALA A 479 21.93 7.42 55.31
C ALA A 479 23.44 7.46 54.99
N ILE A 480 23.83 8.16 53.90
CA ILE A 480 25.22 8.31 53.45
C ILE A 480 25.77 9.71 53.78
N GLU A 481 24.90 10.71 53.95
CA GLU A 481 25.18 11.96 54.67
C GLU A 481 25.12 11.73 56.18
#